data_AF-A0A962IP10-F1
#
_entry.id   AF-A0A962IP10-F1
#
_cell.length_a   1.000
_cell.length_b   1.000
_cell.length_c   1.000
_cell.angle_alpha   90.00
_cell.angle_beta   90.00
_cell.angle_gamma   90.00
#
_symmetry.space_group_name_H-M   'P 1'
#
loop_
_entity.id
_entity.type
_entity.pdbx_description
1 polymer ?
#
loop_
_entity_poly.entity_id
_entity_poly.type
_entity_poly.pdbx_seq_one_letter_code
_entity_poly.pdbx_strand_id
1 'polypeptide(L)' 'RVALITECSMSDNVAMELPDIEFVRPCNLCPHMKRIDLEGIRNALRDGRHAVEVPADIARRARLSVQRMLDLGRQPGH' A
#
# COMPACT_ATOMS: atom_id res chain seq x y z
N ARG A 1 -12.96 -11.14 19.45
CA ARG A 1 -11.54 -11.48 19.19
C ARG A 1 -11.41 -11.98 17.76
N VAL A 2 -10.67 -11.27 16.91
CA VAL A 2 -10.44 -11.57 15.49
C VAL A 2 -8.94 -11.57 15.21
N ALA A 3 -8.43 -12.51 14.41
CA ALA A 3 -7.03 -12.51 13.98
C ALA A 3 -6.92 -11.98 12.55
N LEU A 4 -6.08 -10.96 12.31
CA LEU A 4 -5.74 -10.50 10.97
C LEU A 4 -4.39 -11.06 10.55
N ILE A 5 -4.39 -11.83 9.45
CA ILE A 5 -3.19 -12.40 8.86
C ILE A 5 -2.86 -11.58 7.61
N THR A 6 -2.24 -10.43 7.84
CA THR A 6 -1.76 -9.51 6.80
C THR A 6 -0.64 -8.65 7.38
N GLU A 7 -0.19 -7.66 6.62
CA GLU A 7 0.82 -6.69 7.06
C GLU A 7 0.31 -5.87 8.28
N CYS A 8 1.22 -5.47 9.18
CA CYS A 8 0.84 -4.94 10.49
C CYS A 8 0.21 -3.55 10.40
N SER A 9 0.66 -2.70 9.47
CA SER A 9 0.05 -1.39 9.24
C SER A 9 -1.39 -1.52 8.74
N MET A 10 -1.71 -2.56 7.96
CA MET A 10 -3.10 -2.86 7.59
C MET A 10 -3.95 -3.22 8.82
N SER A 11 -3.36 -3.94 9.79
CA SER A 11 -4.04 -4.28 11.05
C SER A 11 -4.20 -3.07 11.99
N ASP A 12 -3.32 -2.07 11.90
CA ASP A 12 -3.45 -0.80 12.61
C ASP A 12 -4.59 0.04 12.04
N ASN A 13 -4.68 0.16 10.71
CA ASN A 13 -5.74 0.89 10.03
C ASN A 13 -7.14 0.36 10.41
N VAL A 14 -7.35 -0.95 10.32
CA VAL A 14 -8.66 -1.56 10.63
C VAL A 14 -9.01 -1.45 12.12
N ALA A 15 -8.02 -1.54 13.02
CA ALA A 15 -8.28 -1.38 14.45
C ALA A 15 -8.67 0.05 14.83
N MET A 16 -8.14 1.06 14.12
CA MET A 16 -8.57 2.45 14.30
C MET A 16 -10.01 2.67 13.84
N GLU A 17 -10.45 1.96 12.79
CA GLU A 17 -11.82 2.05 12.27
C GLU A 17 -12.85 1.28 13.12
N LEU A 18 -12.41 0.19 13.78
CA LEU A 18 -13.27 -0.71 14.58
C LEU A 18 -12.73 -0.88 16.01
N PRO A 19 -12.79 0.17 16.85
CA PRO A 19 -12.15 0.18 18.17
C PRO A 19 -12.73 -0.85 19.15
N ASP A 20 -13.99 -1.26 18.96
CA ASP A 20 -14.68 -2.22 19.83
C ASP A 20 -14.27 -3.68 19.58
N ILE A 21 -13.47 -3.95 18.54
CA ILE A 21 -13.05 -5.30 18.16
C ILE A 21 -11.61 -5.53 18.61
N GLU A 22 -11.41 -6.56 19.44
CA GLU A 22 -10.07 -7.00 19.82
C GLU A 22 -9.40 -7.79 18.68
N PHE A 23 -8.36 -7.18 18.09
CA PHE A 23 -7.56 -7.77 17.02
C PHE A 23 -6.26 -8.42 17.52
N VAL A 24 -6.07 -9.71 17.21
CA VAL A 24 -4.84 -10.46 17.44
C VAL A 24 -3.93 -10.33 16.22
N ARG A 25 -2.68 -9.88 16.44
CA ARG A 25 -1.72 -9.51 15.39
C ARG A 25 -0.46 -10.39 15.45
N PRO A 26 -0.18 -11.26 14.48
CA PRO A 26 0.96 -12.19 14.51
C PRO A 26 2.30 -11.56 14.03
N CYS A 27 2.48 -10.26 14.26
CA CYS A 27 3.41 -9.36 13.57
C CYS A 27 4.87 -9.86 13.37
N ASN A 28 5.23 -10.13 12.09
CA ASN A 28 6.58 -10.05 11.52
C ASN A 28 6.57 -8.92 10.46
N LEU A 29 6.92 -7.70 10.87
CA LEU A 29 6.82 -6.55 9.99
C LEU A 29 7.77 -6.66 8.78
N CYS A 30 7.29 -6.29 7.59
CA CYS A 30 8.15 -6.19 6.42
C CYS A 30 9.22 -5.11 6.64
N PRO A 31 10.53 -5.46 6.62
CA PRO A 31 11.60 -4.49 6.89
C PRO A 31 11.68 -3.39 5.83
N HIS A 32 11.09 -3.61 4.66
CA HIS A 32 11.12 -2.65 3.57
C HIS A 32 10.15 -1.49 3.75
N MET A 33 8.95 -1.72 4.31
CA MET A 33 7.95 -0.67 4.50
C MET A 33 8.38 0.34 5.56
N LYS A 34 9.08 -0.12 6.60
CA LYS A 34 9.66 0.71 7.66
C LYS A 34 10.74 1.70 7.22
N ARG A 35 11.22 1.62 5.96
CA ARG A 35 12.20 2.55 5.41
C ARG A 35 11.59 3.92 5.07
N ILE A 36 10.27 4.02 4.99
CA ILE A 36 9.58 5.29 4.77
C ILE A 36 9.27 5.89 6.14
N ASP A 37 9.93 7.00 6.47
CA ASP A 37 9.72 7.74 7.71
C ASP A 37 9.33 9.21 7.43
N LEU A 38 8.90 9.92 8.48
CA LEU A 38 8.41 11.30 8.35
C LEU A 38 9.49 12.28 7.88
N GLU A 39 10.74 12.06 8.28
CA GLU A 39 11.86 12.89 7.83
C GLU A 39 12.14 12.69 6.34
N GLY A 40 12.16 11.44 5.89
CA GLY A 40 12.29 11.07 4.49
C GLY A 40 11.18 11.66 3.63
N ILE A 41 9.93 11.62 4.11
CA ILE A 41 8.78 12.24 3.41
C ILE A 41 8.96 13.75 3.30
N ARG A 42 9.31 14.44 4.39
CA ARG A 42 9.57 15.89 4.38
C ARG A 42 10.66 16.25 3.37
N ASN A 43 11.79 15.55 3.40
CA ASN A 43 12.92 15.80 2.51
C ASN A 43 12.56 15.50 1.06
N ALA A 44 11.82 14.43 0.80
CA ALA A 44 11.32 14.07 -0.53
C ALA A 44 10.47 15.18 -1.15
N LEU A 45 9.53 15.72 -0.38
CA LEU A 45 8.66 16.82 -0.81
C LEU A 45 9.42 18.13 -1.03
N ARG A 46 10.35 18.46 -0.12
CA ARG A 46 11.19 19.67 -0.22
C ARG A 46 12.07 19.65 -1.45
N ASP A 47 12.70 18.51 -1.73
CA ASP A 47 13.76 18.40 -2.73
C ASP A 47 13.25 17.84 -4.07
N GLY A 48 11.96 17.46 -4.16
CA GLY A 48 11.37 16.84 -5.35
C GLY A 48 11.98 15.48 -5.69
N ARG A 49 12.42 14.72 -4.69
CA ARG A 49 13.11 13.43 -4.84
C ARG A 49 12.35 12.33 -4.11
N HIS A 50 12.44 11.06 -4.50
CA HIS A 50 13.26 10.51 -5.57
C HIS A 50 12.36 10.27 -6.79
N ALA A 51 12.69 10.85 -7.94
CA ALA A 51 11.92 10.65 -9.15
C ALA A 51 11.98 9.17 -9.56
N VAL A 52 10.79 8.57 -9.76
CA VAL A 52 10.67 7.18 -10.22
C VAL A 52 10.42 7.21 -11.72
N GLU A 53 11.42 6.83 -12.50
CA GLU A 53 11.35 6.75 -13.96
C GLU A 53 11.22 5.29 -14.40
N VAL A 54 10.37 5.07 -15.41
CA VAL A 54 10.16 3.74 -16.01
C VAL A 54 10.33 3.88 -17.52
N PRO A 55 11.14 3.03 -18.17
CA PRO A 55 11.29 3.05 -19.63
C PRO A 55 9.94 2.98 -20.35
N ALA A 56 9.80 3.76 -21.43
CA ALA A 56 8.52 3.98 -22.10
C ALA A 56 7.85 2.69 -22.60
N ASP A 57 8.65 1.74 -23.11
CA ASP A 57 8.15 0.45 -23.59
C ASP A 57 7.64 -0.43 -22.44
N ILE A 58 8.34 -0.44 -21.29
CA ILE A 58 7.93 -1.15 -20.08
C ILE A 58 6.65 -0.52 -19.52
N ALA A 59 6.63 0.80 -19.37
CA ALA A 59 5.48 1.54 -18.85
C ALA A 59 4.22 1.29 -19.70
N ARG A 60 4.35 1.27 -21.03
CA ARG A 60 3.24 0.99 -21.94
C ARG A 60 2.67 -0.41 -21.74
N ARG A 61 3.52 -1.44 -21.67
CA ARG A 61 3.07 -2.83 -21.47
C ARG A 61 2.45 -3.02 -20.08
N ALA A 62 3.08 -2.49 -19.04
CA ALA A 62 2.57 -2.58 -17.67
C ALA A 62 1.22 -1.87 -17.51
N ARG A 63 1.07 -0.67 -18.08
CA ARG A 63 -0.20 0.08 -18.07
C ARG A 63 -1.35 -0.71 -18.68
N LEU A 64 -1.13 -1.45 -19.75
CA LEU A 64 -2.19 -2.26 -20.37
C LEU A 64 -2.75 -3.31 -19.40
N SER A 65 -1.87 -4.01 -18.67
CA SER A 65 -2.29 -5.02 -17.69
C SER A 65 -3.05 -4.40 -16.51
N VAL A 66 -2.55 -3.27 -15.99
CA VAL A 66 -3.20 -2.54 -14.89
C VAL A 66 -4.56 -1.98 -15.34
N GLN A 67 -4.66 -1.43 -16.55
CA GLN A 67 -5.91 -0.89 -17.06
C GLN A 67 -6.99 -1.98 -17.15
N ARG A 68 -6.64 -3.15 -17.69
CA ARG A 68 -7.58 -4.29 -17.76
C ARG A 68 -8.08 -4.72 -16.38
N MET A 69 -7.22 -4.74 -15.38
CA MET A 69 -7.61 -5.04 -13.99
C MET A 69 -8.63 -4.02 -13.46
N LEU A 70 -8.40 -2.73 -13.71
CA LEU A 70 -9.30 -1.66 -13.27
C LEU A 70 -10.65 -1.68 -14.01
N ASP A 71 -10.65 -1.99 -15.31
CA ASP A 71 -11.88 -2.06 -16.10
C ASP A 71 -12.80 -3.18 -15.63
N LEU A 72 -12.23 -4.30 -15.14
CA LEU A 72 -12.98 -5.39 -14.53
C LEU A 72 -13.55 -5.00 -13.15
N GLY A 73 -12.71 -4.40 -12.28
CA GLY A 73 -13.12 -4.03 -10.92
C GLY A 73 -14.13 -2.87 -10.82
N ARG A 74 -14.39 -2.15 -11.92
CA ARG A 74 -15.42 -1.10 -11.99
C ARG A 74 -16.78 -1.61 -12.49
N GLN A 75 -16.92 -2.89 -12.82
CA GLN A 75 -18.20 -3.45 -13.24
C GLN A 75 -19.09 -3.72 -12.01
N PRO A 76 -20.38 -3.33 -12.02
CA PRO A 76 -21.28 -3.60 -10.90
C PRO A 76 -21.45 -5.11 -10.72
N GLY A 77 -21.01 -5.64 -9.57
CA GLY A 77 -21.04 -7.07 -9.24
C GLY A 77 -19.68 -7.70 -8.89
N HIS A 78 -18.60 -6.91 -8.84
CA HIS A 78 -17.34 -7.24 -8.18
C HIS A 78 -16.99 -6.16 -7.14
#